data_AF-A0A3D9XD23-F1
#
_entry.id   AF-A0A3D9XD23-F1
#
_cell.length_a   1.000
_cell.length_b   1.000
_cell.length_c   1.000
_cell.angle_alpha   90.00
_cell.angle_beta   90.00
_cell.angle_gamma   90.00
#
_symmetry.space_group_name_H-M   'P 1'
#
loop_
_entity.id
_entity.type
_entity.pdbx_description
1 polymer ?
#
loop_
_entity_poly.entity_id
_entity_poly.type
_entity_poly.pdbx_seq_one_letter_code
_entity_poly.pdbx_strand_id
1 'polypeptide(L)'
;MTDRIVPFGENGLETAENPTLTLVDLIWQEKRVEHWLRFGRPSSEHRIDSQRRTLGFAPGSIFALVRWAGNEYGTVVSRLDILRAVGPREPFQTLPCVRPGAEILLRISGWPKVERVLQAVDAVEALGIDPSTVSPEHWRHVHNRIAAGEPFRTYTRAQHAAWLKRRKVGV
;
A
#
# COMPACT_ATOMS: atom_id res chain seq x y z
N MET A 1 7.41 59.98 7.63
CA MET A 1 5.96 60.02 7.35
C MET A 1 5.67 58.90 6.38
N THR A 2 5.02 57.83 6.89
CA THR A 2 4.43 56.67 6.20
C THR A 2 5.41 55.80 5.40
N ASP A 3 6.02 54.79 6.04
CA ASP A 3 5.45 53.46 6.30
C ASP A 3 5.10 52.71 5.01
N ARG A 4 5.94 51.73 4.67
CA ARG A 4 5.56 50.65 3.77
C ARG A 4 6.17 49.37 4.29
N ILE A 5 5.44 48.77 5.22
CA ILE A 5 5.59 47.40 5.67
C ILE A 5 5.58 46.48 4.44
N VAL A 6 6.72 45.86 4.15
CA VAL A 6 6.77 44.63 3.36
C VAL A 6 6.57 43.46 4.35
N PRO A 7 5.56 42.61 4.18
CA PRO A 7 5.36 41.50 5.09
C PRO A 7 6.50 40.48 4.97
N PHE A 8 6.88 40.01 6.15
CA PHE A 8 7.80 38.92 6.44
C PHE A 8 7.49 37.67 5.62
N GLY A 9 8.55 36.95 5.26
CA GLY A 9 8.48 35.73 4.47
C GLY A 9 7.65 34.63 5.13
N GLU A 10 6.75 34.06 4.34
CA GLU A 10 6.21 32.72 4.55
C GLU A 10 7.03 31.74 3.70
N ASN A 11 8.15 31.28 4.26
CA ASN A 11 8.86 30.10 3.79
C ASN A 11 8.23 28.88 4.49
N GLY A 12 7.05 28.47 4.02
CA GLY A 12 6.26 27.42 4.63
C GLY A 12 5.59 26.53 3.59
N LEU A 13 6.29 25.44 3.23
CA LEU A 13 5.70 24.21 2.70
C LEU A 13 5.02 24.33 1.33
N GLU A 14 5.81 24.57 0.28
CA GLU A 14 5.50 24.05 -1.06
C GLU A 14 5.64 22.51 -1.03
N THR A 15 4.72 21.86 -0.32
CA THR A 15 4.54 20.41 -0.45
C THR A 15 3.90 20.24 -1.82
N ALA A 16 4.69 19.83 -2.81
CA ALA A 16 4.25 19.59 -4.17
C ALA A 16 2.89 18.86 -4.18
N GLU A 17 1.82 19.64 -4.34
CA GLU A 17 0.47 19.17 -4.55
C GLU A 17 0.48 18.42 -5.87
N ASN A 18 0.68 17.11 -5.78
CA ASN A 18 0.36 16.21 -6.87
C ASN A 18 -1.07 15.74 -6.60
N PRO A 19 -2.10 16.40 -7.16
CA PRO A 19 -3.52 16.14 -6.85
C PRO A 19 -4.02 14.76 -7.31
N THR A 20 -3.13 13.85 -7.71
CA THR A 20 -3.43 12.53 -8.28
C THR A 20 -2.80 11.37 -7.51
N LEU A 21 -2.00 11.62 -6.47
CA LEU A 21 -1.33 10.56 -5.71
C LEU A 21 -2.19 10.07 -4.54
N THR A 22 -2.23 8.75 -4.34
CA THR A 22 -2.80 8.14 -3.13
C THR A 22 -1.79 8.28 -1.99
N LEU A 23 -2.13 9.06 -0.96
CA LEU A 23 -1.30 9.24 0.23
C LEU A 23 -1.63 8.15 1.25
N VAL A 24 -0.61 7.52 1.83
CA VAL A 24 -0.70 6.43 2.81
C VAL A 24 0.14 6.77 4.03
N ASP A 25 -0.48 6.96 5.19
CA ASP A 25 0.26 7.22 6.43
C ASP A 25 0.73 5.91 7.09
N LEU A 26 2.03 5.81 7.28
CA LEU A 26 2.72 4.80 8.07
C LEU A 26 2.99 5.34 9.47
N ILE A 27 2.77 4.50 10.48
CA ILE A 27 3.00 4.82 11.89
C ILE A 27 3.95 3.77 12.44
N TRP A 28 5.03 4.21 13.06
CA TRP A 28 5.97 3.38 13.78
C TRP A 28 6.05 3.86 15.23
N GLN A 29 5.52 3.06 16.14
CA GLN A 29 5.55 3.24 17.58
C GLN A 29 6.16 1.99 18.20
N GLU A 30 7.38 2.15 18.71
CA GLU A 30 8.14 1.10 19.36
C GLU A 30 7.28 0.36 20.41
N LYS A 31 7.24 -0.98 20.32
CA LYS A 31 6.51 -1.89 21.25
C LYS A 31 4.99 -1.73 21.30
N ARG A 32 4.37 -0.94 20.41
CA ARG A 32 2.91 -0.78 20.35
C ARG A 32 2.33 -1.05 18.97
N VAL A 33 2.76 -0.31 17.96
CA VAL A 33 2.19 -0.37 16.60
C VAL A 33 3.28 -0.10 15.57
N GLU A 34 3.50 -1.04 14.68
CA GLU A 34 4.49 -0.96 13.62
C GLU A 34 3.81 -1.16 12.27
N HIS A 35 3.83 -0.13 11.43
CA HIS A 35 3.36 -0.19 10.06
C HIS A 35 4.55 -0.08 9.12
N TRP A 36 4.78 -1.10 8.30
CA TRP A 36 5.80 -1.08 7.26
C TRP A 36 5.24 -1.61 5.95
N LEU A 37 5.87 -1.24 4.84
CA LEU A 37 5.54 -1.81 3.55
C LEU A 37 6.35 -3.08 3.31
N ARG A 38 5.70 -4.17 2.91
CA ARG A 38 6.40 -5.35 2.42
C ARG A 38 6.90 -5.16 1.00
N PHE A 39 6.10 -4.52 0.16
CA PHE A 39 6.44 -4.12 -1.20
C PHE A 39 5.56 -2.96 -1.66
N GLY A 40 6.00 -2.26 -2.69
CA GLY A 40 5.33 -1.09 -3.24
C GLY A 40 6.37 -0.03 -3.57
N ARG A 41 6.20 0.65 -4.71
CA ARG A 41 7.08 1.75 -5.11
C ARG A 41 6.36 3.06 -4.81
N PRO A 42 6.64 3.73 -3.67
CA PRO A 42 6.11 5.06 -3.44
C PRO A 42 6.71 6.01 -4.46
N SER A 43 5.87 6.83 -5.07
CA SER A 43 6.29 7.90 -5.97
C SER A 43 6.77 9.13 -5.19
N SER A 44 6.34 9.27 -3.93
CA SER A 44 6.80 10.31 -3.02
C SER A 44 6.84 9.78 -1.58
N GLU A 45 7.84 10.16 -0.80
CA GLU A 45 7.87 9.96 0.65
C GLU A 45 7.88 11.35 1.31
N HIS A 46 6.99 11.53 2.28
CA HIS A 46 6.92 12.72 3.11
C HIS A 46 6.97 12.30 4.59
N ARG A 47 8.08 12.60 5.26
CA ARG A 47 8.26 12.27 6.68
C ARG A 47 7.69 13.39 7.54
N ILE A 48 6.59 13.11 8.23
CA ILE A 48 5.96 14.06 9.16
C ILE A 48 6.80 14.16 10.43
N ASP A 49 7.08 13.01 11.06
CA ASP A 49 7.85 12.92 12.31
C ASP A 49 8.70 11.64 12.33
N SER A 50 9.57 11.48 13.33
CA SER A 50 10.37 10.26 13.54
C SER A 50 9.52 8.98 13.63
N GLN A 51 8.24 9.11 14.03
CA GLN A 51 7.30 8.00 14.19
C GLN A 51 6.20 7.94 13.12
N ARG A 52 6.10 8.91 12.21
CA ARG A 52 5.02 9.00 11.22
C ARG A 52 5.54 9.43 9.87
N ARG A 53 5.25 8.66 8.83
CA ARG A 53 5.66 8.95 7.45
C ARG A 53 4.48 8.75 6.52
N THR A 54 4.29 9.67 5.59
CA THR A 54 3.26 9.59 4.56
C THR A 54 3.91 9.23 3.24
N LEU A 55 3.39 8.20 2.56
CA LEU A 55 3.88 7.75 1.26
C LEU A 55 2.84 8.05 0.19
N GLY A 56 3.24 8.77 -0.85
CA GLY A 56 2.45 9.04 -2.05
C GLY A 56 2.67 7.97 -3.10
N PHE A 57 1.60 7.32 -3.54
CA PHE A 57 1.60 6.31 -4.59
C PHE A 57 0.92 6.83 -5.85
N ALA A 58 1.53 6.56 -7.02
CA ALA A 58 0.91 6.84 -8.30
C ALA A 58 -0.34 5.96 -8.51
N PRO A 59 -1.39 6.46 -9.18
CA PRO A 59 -2.60 5.70 -9.44
C PRO A 59 -2.27 4.43 -10.24
N GLY A 60 -2.91 3.32 -9.87
CA GLY A 60 -2.62 1.98 -10.37
C GLY A 60 -1.48 1.24 -9.66
N SER A 61 -0.74 1.90 -8.75
CA SER A 61 0.34 1.25 -8.00
C SER A 61 -0.21 0.32 -6.90
N ILE A 62 0.28 -0.92 -6.86
CA ILE A 62 -0.09 -1.88 -5.83
C ILE A 62 1.02 -1.94 -4.78
N PHE A 63 0.64 -1.94 -3.51
CA PHE A 63 1.54 -1.99 -2.38
C PHE A 63 0.96 -2.87 -1.26
N ALA A 64 1.83 -3.51 -0.49
CA ALA A 64 1.44 -4.30 0.67
C ALA A 64 1.89 -3.61 1.94
N LEU A 65 0.91 -3.23 2.76
CA LEU A 65 1.08 -2.68 4.09
C LEU A 65 0.96 -3.80 5.12
N VAL A 66 2.03 -4.01 5.88
CA VAL A 66 2.02 -4.88 7.05
C VAL A 66 1.82 -4.00 8.26
N ARG A 67 0.82 -4.36 9.08
CA ARG A 67 0.50 -3.72 10.34
C ARG A 67 0.65 -4.72 11.46
N TRP A 68 1.66 -4.51 12.27
CA TRP A 68 1.91 -5.26 13.48
C TRP A 68 1.49 -4.39 14.67
N ALA A 69 0.75 -4.96 15.61
CA ALA A 69 0.51 -4.33 16.89
C ALA A 69 0.73 -5.37 18.00
N GLY A 70 1.68 -5.10 18.87
CA GLY A 70 1.88 -5.87 20.09
C GLY A 70 1.24 -5.12 21.24
N ASN A 71 0.29 -5.73 21.94
CA ASN A 71 -0.19 -5.18 23.20
C ASN A 71 0.59 -5.80 24.36
N GLU A 72 0.77 -5.04 25.45
CA GLU A 72 1.50 -5.44 26.67
C GLU A 72 0.91 -6.69 27.37
N TYR A 73 -0.25 -7.16 26.89
CA TYR A 73 -0.98 -8.35 27.35
C TYR A 73 -0.71 -9.62 26.51
N GLY A 74 0.29 -9.60 25.61
CA GLY A 74 0.68 -10.78 24.82
C GLY A 74 -0.14 -11.01 23.54
N THR A 75 -1.14 -10.20 23.26
CA THR A 75 -1.90 -10.26 22.00
C THR A 75 -1.11 -9.54 20.90
N VAL A 76 -0.48 -10.33 20.03
CA VAL A 76 0.16 -9.85 18.82
C VAL A 76 -0.85 -9.87 17.68
N VAL A 77 -1.28 -8.69 17.23
CA VAL A 77 -2.12 -8.53 16.04
C VAL A 77 -1.22 -8.29 14.84
N SER A 78 -0.93 -9.35 14.09
CA SER A 78 -0.33 -9.24 12.77
C SER A 78 -1.42 -9.10 11.72
N ARG A 79 -1.37 -8.06 10.92
CA ARG A 79 -2.29 -7.81 9.81
C ARG A 79 -1.51 -7.44 8.56
N LEU A 80 -1.95 -7.93 7.41
CA LEU A 80 -1.39 -7.56 6.11
C LEU A 80 -2.53 -7.09 5.22
N ASP A 81 -2.34 -5.93 4.63
CA ASP A 81 -3.27 -5.26 3.74
C ASP A 81 -2.56 -5.02 2.39
N ILE A 82 -3.04 -5.65 1.31
CA ILE A 82 -2.61 -5.31 -0.05
C ILE A 82 -3.61 -4.31 -0.62
N LEU A 83 -3.09 -3.14 -0.97
CA LEU A 83 -3.85 -1.98 -1.39
C LEU A 83 -3.38 -1.55 -2.78
N ARG A 84 -4.30 -1.04 -3.57
CA ARG A 84 -4.02 -0.42 -4.86
C ARG A 84 -4.36 1.06 -4.78
N ALA A 85 -3.38 1.90 -5.10
CA ALA A 85 -3.58 3.33 -5.32
C ALA A 85 -4.54 3.50 -6.50
N VAL A 86 -5.59 4.28 -6.30
CA VAL A 86 -6.63 4.52 -7.29
C VAL A 86 -6.57 5.96 -7.75
N GLY A 87 -6.78 6.18 -9.05
CA GLY A 87 -6.80 7.52 -9.61
C GLY A 87 -8.08 8.28 -9.30
N PRO A 88 -8.08 9.61 -9.52
CA PRO A 88 -9.30 10.38 -9.46
C PRO A 88 -10.30 9.78 -10.48
N ARG A 89 -11.50 9.41 -10.01
CA ARG A 89 -12.64 8.80 -10.73
C ARG A 89 -12.75 7.27 -10.71
N GLU A 90 -11.84 6.53 -10.08
CA GLU A 90 -12.05 5.10 -9.81
C GLU A 90 -12.78 4.87 -8.46
N PRO A 91 -13.55 3.78 -8.30
CA PRO A 91 -14.14 3.44 -7.01
C PRO A 91 -13.04 3.21 -5.97
N PHE A 92 -13.04 4.03 -4.92
CA PHE A 92 -12.04 3.98 -3.86
C PHE A 92 -12.69 3.63 -2.52
N GLN A 93 -11.94 2.93 -1.66
CA GLN A 93 -12.35 2.71 -0.29
C GLN A 93 -11.62 3.72 0.61
N THR A 94 -12.39 4.46 1.39
CA THR A 94 -11.84 5.39 2.38
C THR A 94 -11.28 4.57 3.55
N LEU A 95 -9.99 4.75 3.80
CA LEU A 95 -9.31 4.14 4.93
C LEU A 95 -8.84 5.26 5.85
N PRO A 96 -8.95 5.11 7.19
CA PRO A 96 -8.19 5.96 8.09
C PRO A 96 -6.71 5.76 7.76
N CYS A 97 -5.99 6.85 7.44
CA CYS A 97 -4.63 6.91 6.86
C CYS A 97 -4.49 6.81 5.33
N VAL A 98 -5.57 6.81 4.54
CA VAL A 98 -5.44 6.88 3.07
C VAL A 98 -6.30 8.00 2.49
N ARG A 99 -5.68 8.94 1.77
CA ARG A 99 -6.38 10.05 1.10
C ARG A 99 -5.99 10.14 -0.37
N PRO A 100 -6.96 10.28 -1.30
CA PRO A 100 -8.42 10.28 -1.11
C PRO A 100 -9.03 8.90 -0.77
N GLY A 101 -8.32 7.80 -1.07
CA GLY A 101 -8.71 6.43 -0.74
C GLY A 101 -7.86 5.43 -1.52
N ALA A 102 -8.01 4.14 -1.25
CA ALA A 102 -7.36 3.06 -1.99
C ALA A 102 -8.33 1.92 -2.25
N GLU A 103 -8.11 1.14 -3.31
CA GLU A 103 -8.81 -0.10 -3.52
C GLU A 103 -8.17 -1.20 -2.65
N ILE A 104 -8.96 -1.77 -1.73
CA ILE A 104 -8.49 -2.90 -0.91
C ILE A 104 -8.56 -4.18 -1.76
N LEU A 105 -7.39 -4.77 -2.01
CA LEU A 105 -7.29 -6.02 -2.76
C LEU A 105 -7.31 -7.23 -1.83
N LEU A 106 -6.63 -7.12 -0.69
CA LEU A 106 -6.52 -8.17 0.31
C LEU A 106 -6.41 -7.52 1.67
N ARG A 107 -7.16 -8.02 2.66
CA ARG A 107 -6.98 -7.65 4.07
C ARG A 107 -7.10 -8.92 4.90
N ILE A 108 -6.01 -9.29 5.58
CA ILE A 108 -5.99 -10.49 6.40
C ILE A 108 -5.30 -10.24 7.73
N SER A 109 -5.81 -10.88 8.77
CA SER A 109 -5.26 -10.82 10.13
C SER A 109 -4.94 -12.22 10.65
N GLY A 110 -3.91 -12.28 11.50
CA GLY A 110 -3.37 -13.50 12.07
C GLY A 110 -2.11 -13.96 11.34
N TRP A 111 -1.06 -14.21 12.12
CA TRP A 111 0.23 -14.70 11.60
C TRP A 111 0.13 -15.84 10.59
N PRO A 112 -0.60 -16.95 10.84
CA PRO A 112 -0.63 -18.08 9.89
C PRO A 112 -1.20 -17.69 8.52
N LYS A 113 -2.11 -16.72 8.47
CA LYS A 113 -2.67 -16.23 7.20
C LYS A 113 -1.76 -15.19 6.54
N VAL A 114 -1.16 -14.31 7.33
CA VAL A 114 -0.17 -13.33 6.86
C VAL A 114 1.04 -14.04 6.25
N GLU A 115 1.54 -15.08 6.90
CA GLU A 115 2.64 -15.93 6.40
C GLU A 115 2.30 -16.53 5.03
N ARG A 116 1.08 -17.04 4.82
CA ARG A 116 0.63 -17.55 3.52
C ARG A 116 0.62 -16.47 2.43
N VAL A 117 0.24 -15.24 2.77
CA VAL A 117 0.32 -14.13 1.82
C VAL A 117 1.77 -13.78 1.52
N LEU A 118 2.64 -13.75 2.54
CA LEU A 118 4.07 -13.51 2.35
C LEU A 118 4.72 -14.59 1.48
N GLN A 119 4.34 -15.86 1.64
CA GLN A 119 4.75 -16.96 0.75
C GLN A 119 4.26 -16.76 -0.69
N ALA A 120 3.04 -16.25 -0.87
CA ALA A 120 2.54 -15.94 -2.21
C ALA A 120 3.33 -14.79 -2.86
N VAL A 121 3.70 -13.77 -2.08
CA VAL A 121 4.56 -12.67 -2.54
C VAL A 121 5.95 -13.19 -2.88
N ASP A 122 6.55 -13.99 -2.00
CA ASP A 122 7.86 -14.61 -2.22
C ASP A 122 7.88 -15.48 -3.48
N ALA A 123 6.82 -16.28 -3.72
CA ALA A 123 6.68 -17.07 -4.94
C ALA A 123 6.63 -16.20 -6.22
N VAL A 124 6.08 -14.99 -6.15
CA VAL A 124 6.09 -14.03 -7.26
C VAL A 124 7.49 -13.41 -7.43
N GLU A 125 8.12 -13.00 -6.32
CA GLU A 125 9.48 -12.43 -6.32
C GLU A 125 10.49 -13.46 -6.88
N ALA A 126 10.34 -14.74 -6.53
CA ALA A 126 11.15 -15.85 -7.03
C ALA A 126 11.07 -16.05 -8.56
N LEU A 127 9.98 -15.58 -9.19
CA LEU A 127 9.84 -15.59 -10.65
C LEU A 127 10.53 -14.39 -11.33
N GLY A 128 11.09 -13.47 -10.54
CA GLY A 128 11.64 -12.19 -10.98
C GLY A 128 10.57 -11.18 -11.37
N ILE A 129 9.35 -11.31 -10.84
CA ILE A 129 8.24 -10.41 -11.12
C ILE A 129 8.09 -9.46 -9.92
N ASP A 130 7.99 -8.17 -10.18
CA ASP A 130 7.62 -7.20 -9.15
C ASP A 130 6.19 -7.47 -8.65
N PRO A 131 5.94 -7.76 -7.37
CA PRO A 131 4.60 -8.00 -6.84
C PRO A 131 3.66 -6.80 -7.01
N SER A 132 4.21 -5.59 -7.12
CA SER A 132 3.45 -4.38 -7.45
C SER A 132 2.89 -4.35 -8.88
N THR A 133 3.40 -5.19 -9.78
CA THR A 133 2.96 -5.29 -11.19
C THR A 133 1.98 -6.43 -11.44
N VAL A 134 1.76 -7.28 -10.43
CA VAL A 134 0.82 -8.40 -10.47
C VAL A 134 -0.62 -7.89 -10.53
N SER A 135 -1.50 -8.65 -11.20
CA SER A 135 -2.91 -8.30 -11.35
C SER A 135 -3.60 -8.16 -9.99
N PRO A 136 -4.43 -7.12 -9.77
CA PRO A 136 -5.19 -6.96 -8.54
C PRO A 136 -6.15 -8.15 -8.29
N GLU A 137 -6.68 -8.74 -9.36
CA GLU A 137 -7.50 -9.94 -9.33
C GLU A 137 -6.76 -11.15 -8.76
N HIS A 138 -5.45 -11.26 -9.00
CA HIS A 138 -4.64 -12.35 -8.45
C HIS A 138 -4.55 -12.23 -6.92
N TRP A 139 -4.32 -11.02 -6.39
CA TRP A 139 -4.31 -10.78 -4.95
C TRP A 139 -5.67 -11.07 -4.31
N ARG A 140 -6.78 -10.71 -4.97
CA ARG A 140 -8.14 -11.09 -4.53
C ARG A 140 -8.34 -12.61 -4.53
N HIS A 141 -7.83 -13.31 -5.54
CA HIS A 141 -7.90 -14.78 -5.60
C HIS A 141 -7.09 -15.41 -4.46
N VAL A 142 -5.86 -14.94 -4.21
CA VAL A 142 -5.02 -15.38 -3.08
C VAL A 142 -5.76 -15.15 -1.76
N HIS A 143 -6.38 -13.98 -1.56
CA HIS A 143 -7.20 -13.71 -0.38
C HIS A 143 -8.33 -14.73 -0.21
N ASN A 144 -9.11 -14.98 -1.27
CA ASN A 144 -10.23 -15.92 -1.23
C ASN A 144 -9.76 -17.34 -0.88
N ARG A 145 -8.63 -17.80 -1.44
CA ARG A 145 -8.07 -19.13 -1.16
C ARG A 145 -7.57 -19.25 0.28
N ILE A 146 -6.83 -18.25 0.77
CA ILE A 146 -6.34 -18.25 2.16
C ILE A 146 -7.51 -18.14 3.15
N ALA A 147 -8.55 -17.36 2.82
CA ALA A 147 -9.76 -17.28 3.63
C ALA A 147 -10.51 -18.61 3.69
N ALA A 148 -10.55 -19.35 2.58
CA ALA A 148 -11.12 -20.69 2.48
C ALA A 148 -10.22 -21.81 3.06
N GLY A 149 -8.99 -21.49 3.50
CA GLY A 149 -8.04 -22.49 4.00
C GLY A 149 -7.42 -23.38 2.92
N GLU A 150 -7.60 -23.03 1.65
CA GLU A 150 -7.10 -23.80 0.52
C GLU A 150 -5.69 -23.35 0.09
N PRO A 151 -4.88 -24.23 -0.53
CA PRO A 151 -3.64 -23.81 -1.16
C PRO A 151 -3.94 -22.79 -2.27
N PHE A 152 -3.21 -21.67 -2.25
CA PHE A 152 -3.22 -20.71 -3.34
C PHE A 152 -2.45 -21.28 -4.54
N ARG A 153 -2.91 -20.98 -5.75
CA ARG A 153 -2.18 -21.38 -6.97
C ARG A 153 -0.99 -20.45 -7.16
N THR A 154 0.17 -21.03 -7.43
CA THR A 154 1.38 -20.27 -7.79
C THR A 154 1.09 -19.43 -9.03
N TYR A 155 1.39 -18.14 -8.96
CA TYR A 155 1.31 -17.25 -10.11
C TYR A 155 2.30 -17.73 -11.17
N THR A 156 1.92 -17.69 -12.44
CA THR A 156 2.82 -18.07 -13.54
C THR A 156 3.21 -16.88 -14.40
N ARG A 157 4.42 -16.91 -14.97
CA ARG A 157 4.88 -15.89 -15.93
C ARG A 157 3.93 -15.76 -17.14
N ALA A 158 3.29 -16.84 -17.55
CA ALA A 158 2.29 -16.84 -18.62
C ALA A 158 1.03 -16.01 -18.24
N GLN A 159 0.54 -16.16 -17.01
CA GLN A 159 -0.56 -15.33 -16.50
C GLN A 159 -0.15 -13.86 -16.42
N HIS A 160 1.10 -13.57 -16.02
CA HIS A 160 1.63 -12.21 -16.01
C HIS A 160 1.69 -11.59 -17.40
N ALA A 161 2.20 -12.32 -18.39
CA ALA A 161 2.25 -11.84 -19.77
C ALA A 161 0.83 -11.61 -20.34
N ALA A 162 -0.12 -12.49 -20.04
CA ALA A 162 -1.52 -12.32 -20.45
C ALA A 162 -2.15 -11.07 -19.82
N TRP A 163 -1.89 -10.81 -18.54
CA TRP A 163 -2.31 -9.60 -17.85
C TRP A 163 -1.69 -8.34 -18.45
N LEU A 164 -0.38 -8.32 -18.70
CA LEU A 164 0.29 -7.18 -19.33
C LEU A 164 -0.28 -6.89 -20.73
N LYS A 165 -0.62 -7.93 -21.51
CA LYS A 165 -1.28 -7.78 -22.80
C LYS A 165 -2.69 -7.18 -22.65
N ARG A 166 -3.50 -7.65 -21.69
CA ARG A 166 -4.83 -7.08 -21.41
C ARG A 166 -4.74 -5.61 -21.00
N ARG A 167 -3.76 -5.25 -20.15
CA ARG A 167 -3.52 -3.86 -19.75
C ARG A 167 -3.14 -2.96 -20.94
N LYS A 168 -2.42 -3.49 -21.93
CA LYS A 168 -2.06 -2.74 -23.15
C LYS A 168 -3.21 -2.62 -24.17
N VAL A 169 -4.20 -3.51 -24.12
CA VAL A 169 -5.34 -3.55 -25.07
C VAL A 169 -6.55 -2.74 -24.59
N GLY A 170 -6.65 -2.42 -23.30
CA GLY A 170 -7.74 -1.61 -22.73
C GLY A 170 -7.49 -0.10 -22.78
N VAL A 171 -7.25 0.46 -23.98
CA VAL A 171 -7.31 1.91 -24.28
C VAL A 171 -8.33 2.15 -25.37
#